data_AF-A0A5D8YYT3-F1
#
_entry.id   AF-A0A5D8YYT3-F1
#
_cell.length_a   1.000
_cell.length_b   1.000
_cell.length_c   1.000
_cell.angle_alpha   90.00
_cell.angle_beta   90.00
_cell.angle_gamma   90.00
#
_symmetry.space_group_name_H-M   'P 1'
#
loop_
_entity.id
_entity.type
_entity.pdbx_description
1 polymer ?
#
loop_
_entity_poly.entity_id
_entity_poly.type
_entity_poly.pdbx_seq_one_letter_code
_entity_poly.pdbx_strand_id
1 'polypeptide(L)'
;MPTPVGDGGPAPPSAPTRRRPRNPRVPSALRPNSNPALPVRAAVLRRLVAVRPFSRRRIDPMRRLVASVLLIFTAGAAQAQVNALPPTRHILVYGDAQARAIPDRFRIKVDFDAVDRNAGEARRRVEASVASIVDRLHGAGVGDDDIVATSLSVSPKTHNDPRTDEQVFVGTEVERSLTARFDAKEKLEGFLRGLQTSKELSVSDITTELSDEPTLRKALRVKAIESTREKAETIAKAYGARLGALYSVSDVAPQFQYGISSGSWPAGFEWYAGRQELGRVEVTGSRIRGSGMQSTTALQSGYVTYTDRIYAVFLLAD
;
A
#
# COMPACT_ATOMS: atom_id res chain seq x y z
N MET A 1 72.04 -28.88 -29.82
CA MET A 1 71.33 -28.70 -31.10
C MET A 1 69.93 -29.29 -30.97
N PRO A 2 68.88 -28.72 -31.57
CA PRO A 2 68.57 -27.29 -31.72
C PRO A 2 67.13 -26.95 -31.26
N THR A 3 66.90 -25.63 -31.14
CA THR A 3 65.63 -24.89 -31.05
C THR A 3 64.65 -25.18 -32.20
N PRO A 4 63.36 -24.82 -32.05
CA PRO A 4 62.87 -23.63 -32.75
C PRO A 4 61.93 -22.73 -31.90
N VAL A 5 62.09 -21.39 -31.98
CA VAL A 5 61.21 -20.42 -32.71
C VAL A 5 59.86 -20.21 -31.98
N GLY A 6 59.48 -19.05 -31.49
CA GLY A 6 59.86 -17.68 -31.85
C GLY A 6 58.72 -16.98 -32.59
N ASP A 7 57.64 -16.65 -31.87
CA ASP A 7 56.59 -15.70 -32.28
C ASP A 7 56.29 -14.84 -31.05
N GLY A 8 56.49 -13.51 -31.00
CA GLY A 8 56.42 -12.54 -32.08
C GLY A 8 55.06 -11.83 -32.11
N GLY A 9 54.45 -11.53 -30.96
CA GLY A 9 53.18 -10.80 -30.86
C GLY A 9 53.26 -9.60 -29.89
N PRO A 10 52.79 -8.41 -30.28
CA PRO A 10 53.20 -7.13 -29.70
C PRO A 10 52.56 -6.82 -28.33
N ALA A 11 53.34 -6.12 -27.50
CA ALA A 11 52.91 -5.56 -26.22
C ALA A 11 51.66 -4.67 -26.39
N PRO A 12 50.63 -4.84 -25.55
CA PRO A 12 49.52 -3.90 -25.51
C PRO A 12 49.98 -2.55 -24.93
N PRO A 13 49.46 -1.43 -25.45
CA PRO A 13 49.97 -0.10 -25.19
C PRO A 13 49.76 0.36 -23.74
N SER A 14 50.76 1.08 -23.26
CA SER A 14 50.80 1.84 -22.02
C SER A 14 49.46 2.52 -21.70
N ALA A 15 48.96 2.26 -20.49
CA ALA A 15 47.77 2.90 -19.95
C ALA A 15 47.86 4.43 -20.09
N PRO A 16 46.83 5.10 -20.64
CA PRO A 16 46.81 6.55 -20.68
C PRO A 16 46.73 7.08 -19.25
N THR A 17 47.73 7.89 -18.88
CA THR A 17 47.74 8.72 -17.68
C THR A 17 46.42 9.49 -17.60
N ARG A 18 45.51 9.04 -16.73
CA ARG A 18 44.25 9.75 -16.48
C ARG A 18 44.62 11.08 -15.81
N ARG A 19 44.62 12.14 -16.62
CA ARG A 19 44.74 13.53 -16.20
C ARG A 19 43.78 13.75 -15.02
N ARG A 20 44.31 14.22 -13.89
CA ARG A 20 43.51 14.76 -12.78
C ARG A 20 42.49 15.76 -13.37
N PRO A 21 41.21 15.73 -12.97
CA PRO A 21 40.30 16.78 -13.36
C PRO A 21 40.82 18.11 -12.82
N ARG A 22 41.08 19.02 -13.77
CA ARG A 22 41.44 20.41 -13.53
C ARG A 22 40.22 21.06 -12.87
N ASN A 23 40.37 21.43 -11.60
CA ASN A 23 39.37 22.12 -10.81
C ASN A 23 38.90 23.39 -11.58
N PRO A 24 37.63 23.50 -11.99
CA PRO A 24 37.15 24.74 -12.58
C PRO A 24 37.00 25.78 -11.47
N ARG A 25 37.71 26.90 -11.66
CA ARG A 25 37.69 28.10 -10.84
C ARG A 25 36.26 28.50 -10.49
N VAL A 26 36.01 28.64 -9.19
CA VAL A 26 34.81 29.29 -8.64
C VAL A 26 34.82 30.77 -9.05
N PRO A 27 33.80 31.29 -9.76
CA PRO A 27 33.62 32.72 -9.88
C PRO A 27 32.91 33.23 -8.61
N SER A 28 33.61 34.04 -7.84
CA SER A 28 33.03 34.85 -6.78
C SER A 28 32.08 35.91 -7.34
N ALA A 29 31.02 36.17 -6.57
CA ALA A 29 30.23 37.40 -6.50
C ALA A 29 29.25 37.72 -7.65
N LEU A 30 27.96 37.50 -7.38
CA LEU A 30 26.94 38.47 -7.73
C LEU A 30 26.21 38.91 -6.45
N ARG A 31 26.49 40.15 -6.04
CA ARG A 31 25.74 40.89 -5.03
C ARG A 31 24.45 41.43 -5.65
N PRO A 32 23.38 41.63 -4.86
CA PRO A 32 22.16 42.28 -5.31
C PRO A 32 22.42 43.77 -5.60
N ASN A 33 21.84 44.21 -6.70
CA ASN A 33 21.88 45.57 -7.23
C ASN A 33 21.26 46.57 -6.23
N SER A 34 22.08 47.46 -5.68
CA SER A 34 21.69 48.66 -4.97
C SER A 34 22.29 49.87 -5.69
N ASN A 35 21.42 50.77 -6.15
CA ASN A 35 21.80 52.08 -6.68
C ASN A 35 20.88 53.16 -6.07
N PRO A 36 21.30 54.44 -6.01
CA PRO A 36 21.34 55.18 -4.74
C PRO A 36 20.37 56.38 -4.69
N ALA A 37 20.09 56.81 -3.46
CA ALA A 37 19.67 58.16 -3.04
C ALA A 37 20.52 59.27 -3.70
N LEU A 38 20.15 60.55 -3.96
CA LEU A 38 19.13 61.55 -3.51
C LEU A 38 19.35 62.81 -4.41
N PRO A 39 18.46 63.84 -4.49
CA PRO A 39 18.52 64.96 -3.54
C PRO A 39 17.19 65.65 -3.18
N VAL A 40 17.12 65.98 -1.89
CA VAL A 40 16.53 67.12 -1.17
C VAL A 40 16.11 68.33 -2.04
N ARG A 41 14.86 68.81 -1.87
CA ARG A 41 14.53 70.23 -1.60
C ARG A 41 13.06 70.48 -1.24
N ALA A 42 12.88 71.20 -0.12
CA ALA A 42 11.79 72.13 0.25
C ALA A 42 10.36 71.54 0.36
N ALA A 43 9.51 71.88 1.33
CA ALA A 43 9.50 72.96 2.30
C ALA A 43 8.73 72.52 3.55
N VAL A 44 9.22 72.95 4.71
CA VAL A 44 8.53 72.85 5.99
C VAL A 44 7.38 73.85 5.96
N LEU A 45 6.13 73.36 5.95
CA LEU A 45 4.97 74.15 6.39
C LEU A 45 4.35 73.47 7.60
N ARG A 46 4.71 74.02 8.76
CA ARG A 46 4.21 73.66 10.08
C ARG A 46 2.77 74.17 10.21
N ARG A 47 1.78 73.35 9.80
CA ARG A 47 0.38 73.57 10.21
C ARG A 47 0.10 72.79 11.48
N LEU A 48 -0.01 73.53 12.59
CA LEU A 48 -0.66 73.09 13.83
C LEU A 48 -2.09 72.63 13.49
N VAL A 49 -2.36 71.34 13.58
CA VAL A 49 -3.72 70.82 13.72
C VAL A 49 -3.80 70.15 15.08
N ALA A 50 -4.58 70.78 15.96
CA ALA A 50 -4.85 70.28 17.30
C ALA A 50 -5.41 68.86 17.24
N VAL A 51 -4.70 67.91 17.86
CA VAL A 51 -5.22 66.57 18.12
C VAL A 51 -6.33 66.72 19.15
N ARG A 52 -7.59 66.78 18.69
CA ARG A 52 -8.74 66.55 19.55
C ARG A 52 -8.64 65.10 20.06
N PRO A 53 -8.81 64.83 21.37
CA PRO A 53 -8.74 63.47 21.87
C PRO A 53 -9.84 62.63 21.18
N PHE A 54 -9.40 61.60 20.45
CA PHE A 54 -10.27 60.61 19.82
C PHE A 54 -11.06 59.92 20.94
N SER A 55 -12.33 60.27 21.06
CA SER A 55 -13.22 59.61 21.99
C SER A 55 -13.26 58.13 21.63
N ARG A 56 -12.94 57.26 22.59
CA ARG A 56 -13.18 55.82 22.49
C ARG A 56 -14.68 55.63 22.29
N ARG A 57 -15.15 55.59 21.03
CA ARG A 57 -16.47 55.05 20.73
C ARG A 57 -16.47 53.63 21.25
N ARG A 58 -17.23 53.39 22.33
CA ARG A 58 -17.55 52.04 22.80
C ARG A 58 -18.16 51.33 21.60
N ILE A 59 -17.39 50.46 20.96
CA ILE A 59 -17.95 49.50 20.02
C ILE A 59 -18.65 48.49 20.92
N ASP A 60 -19.98 48.52 20.92
CA ASP A 60 -20.79 47.74 21.85
C ASP A 60 -20.40 46.25 21.79
N PRO A 61 -20.20 45.58 22.93
CA PRO A 61 -19.81 44.17 22.98
C PRO A 61 -20.83 43.27 22.26
N MET A 62 -22.09 43.69 22.22
CA MET A 62 -23.18 43.04 21.49
C MET A 62 -22.91 42.98 19.97
N ARG A 63 -22.36 44.05 19.39
CA ARG A 63 -22.10 44.16 17.94
C ARG A 63 -20.89 43.34 17.51
N ARG A 64 -19.93 43.10 18.42
CA ARG A 64 -18.83 42.16 18.23
C ARG A 64 -19.32 40.71 18.33
N LEU A 65 -20.21 40.41 19.28
CA LEU A 65 -20.82 39.08 19.42
C LEU A 65 -21.63 38.69 18.19
N VAL A 66 -22.47 39.59 17.66
CA VAL A 66 -23.26 39.33 16.45
C VAL A 66 -22.36 39.12 15.22
N ALA A 67 -21.30 39.92 15.06
CA ALA A 67 -20.35 39.75 13.96
C ALA A 67 -19.57 38.42 14.06
N SER A 68 -19.17 38.00 15.27
CA SER A 68 -18.50 36.72 15.50
C SER A 68 -19.43 35.53 15.24
N VAL A 69 -20.71 35.61 15.66
CA VAL A 69 -21.72 34.58 15.40
C VAL A 69 -22.00 34.46 13.90
N LEU A 70 -22.08 35.58 13.17
CA LEU A 70 -22.27 35.59 11.72
C LEU A 70 -21.07 35.00 10.95
N LEU A 71 -19.84 35.20 11.46
CA LEU A 71 -18.61 34.61 10.90
C LEU A 71 -18.49 33.10 11.16
N ILE A 72 -18.96 32.62 12.32
CA ILE A 72 -19.03 31.19 12.63
C ILE A 72 -20.12 30.50 11.78
N PHE A 73 -21.24 31.19 11.52
CA PHE A 73 -22.33 30.66 10.70
C PHE A 73 -21.97 30.55 9.20
N THR A 74 -21.10 31.43 8.70
CA THR A 74 -20.62 31.39 7.30
C THR A 74 -19.47 30.39 7.09
N ALA A 75 -18.67 30.10 8.13
CA ALA A 75 -17.63 29.08 8.06
C ALA A 75 -18.16 27.64 7.98
N GLY A 76 -19.38 27.37 8.45
CA GLY A 76 -20.01 26.04 8.39
C GLY A 76 -20.47 25.63 6.98
N ALA A 77 -20.68 26.58 6.06
CA ALA A 77 -21.16 26.29 4.71
C ALA A 77 -20.05 25.82 3.74
N ALA A 78 -18.77 25.88 4.14
CA ALA A 78 -17.62 25.53 3.30
C ALA A 78 -17.18 24.06 3.42
N GLN A 79 -17.92 23.22 4.16
CA GLN A 79 -17.60 21.81 4.41
C GLN A 79 -18.65 20.89 3.76
N ALA A 80 -18.84 20.96 2.44
CA ALA A 80 -19.78 20.07 1.74
C ALA A 80 -19.36 19.64 0.33
N GLN A 81 -18.12 19.88 -0.10
CA GLN A 81 -17.64 19.34 -1.39
C GLN A 81 -17.21 17.88 -1.22
N VAL A 82 -18.20 17.02 -0.96
CA VAL A 82 -18.07 15.56 -0.89
C VAL A 82 -18.22 15.04 -2.32
N ASN A 83 -17.14 14.48 -2.90
CA ASN A 83 -17.13 13.65 -4.14
C ASN A 83 -18.26 13.94 -5.14
N ALA A 84 -18.38 15.20 -5.58
CA ALA A 84 -19.46 15.61 -6.45
C ALA A 84 -19.24 15.05 -7.86
N LEU A 85 -20.20 14.25 -8.32
CA LEU A 85 -20.31 13.87 -9.73
C LEU A 85 -20.34 15.12 -10.63
N PRO A 86 -19.91 15.02 -11.89
CA PRO A 86 -19.90 16.18 -12.76
C PRO A 86 -21.34 16.71 -12.94
N PRO A 87 -21.53 18.04 -12.98
CA PRO A 87 -22.85 18.64 -13.15
C PRO A 87 -23.44 18.42 -14.56
N THR A 88 -22.65 17.86 -15.48
CA THR A 88 -23.02 17.50 -16.84
C THR A 88 -23.45 16.04 -16.94
N ARG A 89 -24.09 15.65 -18.05
CA ARG A 89 -24.45 14.24 -18.33
C ARG A 89 -23.21 13.36 -18.26
N HIS A 90 -23.30 12.27 -17.52
CA HIS A 90 -22.19 11.35 -17.30
C HIS A 90 -22.71 9.94 -17.02
N ILE A 91 -21.82 8.97 -17.14
CA ILE A 91 -22.03 7.59 -16.72
C ILE A 91 -20.93 7.19 -15.75
N LEU A 92 -21.33 6.43 -14.73
CA LEU A 92 -20.42 5.79 -13.82
C LEU A 92 -20.45 4.28 -14.07
N VAL A 93 -19.27 3.72 -14.25
CA VAL A 93 -19.08 2.29 -14.51
C VAL A 93 -17.93 1.77 -13.65
N TYR A 94 -17.89 0.46 -13.47
CA TYR A 94 -16.70 -0.21 -12.97
C TYR A 94 -16.23 -1.25 -14.00
N GLY A 95 -14.92 -1.28 -14.22
CA GLY A 95 -14.25 -2.37 -14.92
C GLY A 95 -13.70 -3.36 -13.91
N ASP A 96 -13.67 -4.63 -14.30
CA ASP A 96 -13.09 -5.70 -13.51
C ASP A 96 -12.24 -6.60 -14.39
N ALA A 97 -11.18 -7.15 -13.80
CA ALA A 97 -10.33 -8.14 -14.43
C ALA A 97 -9.97 -9.21 -13.41
N GLN A 98 -9.86 -10.45 -13.90
CA GLN A 98 -9.51 -11.60 -13.06
C GLN A 98 -8.46 -12.45 -13.78
N ALA A 99 -7.51 -12.97 -13.00
CA ALA A 99 -6.54 -13.94 -13.47
C ALA A 99 -6.35 -15.02 -12.42
N ARG A 100 -6.07 -16.24 -12.89
CA ARG A 100 -5.72 -17.37 -12.04
C ARG A 100 -4.25 -17.67 -12.24
N ALA A 101 -3.51 -17.76 -11.15
CA ALA A 101 -2.10 -18.13 -11.18
C ALA A 101 -1.83 -19.21 -10.13
N ILE A 102 -0.85 -20.06 -10.40
CA ILE A 102 -0.35 -21.04 -9.45
C ILE A 102 0.75 -20.34 -8.64
N PRO A 103 0.65 -20.26 -7.30
CA PRO A 103 1.71 -19.71 -6.48
C PRO A 103 3.02 -20.50 -6.65
N ASP A 104 4.13 -19.78 -6.71
CA ASP A 104 5.49 -20.32 -6.86
C ASP A 104 6.39 -19.95 -5.67
N ARG A 105 5.85 -19.21 -4.68
CA ARG A 105 6.55 -18.89 -3.43
C ARG A 105 5.70 -19.20 -2.22
N PHE A 106 6.36 -19.47 -1.11
CA PHE A 106 5.73 -19.78 0.16
C PHE A 106 6.40 -18.98 1.26
N ARG A 107 5.62 -18.20 2.00
CA ARG A 107 6.11 -17.41 3.13
C ARG A 107 5.63 -18.03 4.41
N ILE A 108 6.54 -18.14 5.36
CA ILE A 108 6.24 -18.51 6.73
C ILE A 108 6.50 -17.33 7.64
N LYS A 109 5.75 -17.26 8.74
CA LYS A 109 6.05 -16.41 9.87
C LYS A 109 6.26 -17.28 11.11
N VAL A 110 7.41 -17.12 11.74
CA VAL A 110 7.84 -17.80 12.96
C VAL A 110 7.94 -16.77 14.07
N ASP A 111 7.25 -17.00 15.16
CA ASP A 111 7.24 -16.16 16.35
C ASP A 111 8.07 -16.82 17.45
N PHE A 112 8.90 -16.00 18.10
CA PHE A 112 9.78 -16.37 19.20
C PHE A 112 9.37 -15.57 20.44
N ASP A 113 9.26 -16.25 21.56
CA ASP A 113 8.93 -15.69 22.86
C ASP A 113 9.83 -16.28 23.94
N ALA A 114 10.24 -15.50 24.94
CA ALA A 114 10.79 -16.04 26.17
C ALA A 114 10.46 -15.12 27.35
N VAL A 115 10.11 -15.74 28.49
CA VAL A 115 9.85 -15.03 29.74
C VAL A 115 10.88 -15.43 30.79
N ASP A 116 11.51 -14.44 31.42
CA ASP A 116 12.46 -14.62 32.51
C ASP A 116 12.42 -13.47 33.51
N ARG A 117 12.73 -13.73 34.78
CA ARG A 117 12.91 -12.65 35.76
C ARG A 117 14.12 -11.77 35.44
N ASN A 118 15.10 -12.29 34.71
CA ASN A 118 16.23 -11.54 34.16
C ASN A 118 16.03 -11.29 32.64
N ALA A 119 15.79 -10.04 32.27
CA ALA A 119 15.61 -9.64 30.87
C ALA A 119 16.77 -10.07 29.94
N GLY A 120 18.01 -10.13 30.46
CA GLY A 120 19.17 -10.58 29.69
C GLY A 120 19.12 -12.07 29.33
N GLU A 121 18.57 -12.90 30.22
CA GLU A 121 18.40 -14.35 29.95
C GLU A 121 17.26 -14.61 28.96
N ALA A 122 16.13 -13.91 29.10
CA ALA A 122 15.03 -13.97 28.12
C ALA A 122 15.52 -13.56 26.73
N ARG A 123 16.25 -12.44 26.63
CA ARG A 123 16.84 -11.96 25.38
C ARG A 123 17.80 -12.98 24.76
N ARG A 124 18.72 -13.54 25.54
CA ARG A 124 19.67 -14.55 25.07
C ARG A 124 18.97 -15.79 24.50
N ARG A 125 17.90 -16.26 25.14
CA ARG A 125 17.11 -17.41 24.66
C ARG A 125 16.45 -17.12 23.31
N VAL A 126 15.83 -15.95 23.16
CA VAL A 126 15.24 -15.54 21.87
C VAL A 126 16.30 -15.42 20.79
N GLU A 127 17.43 -14.76 21.06
CA GLU A 127 18.51 -14.59 20.07
C GLU A 127 19.12 -15.95 19.65
N ALA A 128 19.30 -16.89 20.59
CA ALA A 128 19.79 -18.23 20.29
C ALA A 128 18.81 -19.02 19.41
N SER A 129 17.50 -18.95 19.72
CA SER A 129 16.46 -19.60 18.92
C SER A 129 16.39 -19.01 17.50
N VAL A 130 16.48 -17.69 17.38
CA VAL A 130 16.51 -17.00 16.07
C VAL A 130 17.71 -17.44 15.26
N ALA A 131 18.92 -17.45 15.84
CA ALA A 131 20.14 -17.89 15.14
C ALA A 131 20.02 -19.34 14.64
N SER A 132 19.55 -20.24 15.51
CA SER A 132 19.31 -21.65 15.15
C SER A 132 18.31 -21.81 13.99
N ILE A 133 17.27 -20.98 13.94
CA ILE A 133 16.30 -21.01 12.84
C ILE A 133 16.88 -20.42 11.56
N VAL A 134 17.63 -19.34 11.62
CA VAL A 134 18.32 -18.77 10.46
C VAL A 134 19.27 -19.78 9.83
N ASP A 135 20.08 -20.47 10.64
CA ASP A 135 20.98 -21.52 10.15
C ASP A 135 20.22 -22.67 9.46
N ARG A 136 19.07 -23.05 10.00
CA ARG A 136 18.18 -24.06 9.39
C ARG A 136 17.56 -23.58 8.08
N LEU A 137 17.18 -22.30 8.00
CA LEU A 137 16.66 -21.70 6.77
C LEU A 137 17.73 -21.67 5.68
N HIS A 138 18.96 -21.31 6.02
CA HIS A 138 20.10 -21.40 5.10
C HIS A 138 20.35 -22.85 4.66
N GLY A 139 20.29 -23.81 5.58
CA GLY A 139 20.38 -25.24 5.26
C GLY A 139 19.25 -25.74 4.35
N ALA A 140 18.08 -25.10 4.38
CA ALA A 140 16.97 -25.34 3.48
C ALA A 140 17.08 -24.59 2.14
N GLY A 141 18.14 -23.80 1.94
CA GLY A 141 18.41 -23.06 0.71
C GLY A 141 17.64 -21.74 0.58
N VAL A 142 17.22 -21.14 1.71
CA VAL A 142 16.67 -19.78 1.76
C VAL A 142 17.83 -18.79 1.83
N GLY A 143 17.84 -17.77 0.96
CA GLY A 143 18.87 -16.72 0.97
C GLY A 143 18.59 -15.60 1.96
N ASP A 144 19.61 -14.80 2.31
CA ASP A 144 19.49 -13.69 3.26
C ASP A 144 18.40 -12.68 2.88
N ASP A 145 18.25 -12.36 1.58
CA ASP A 145 17.23 -11.42 1.08
C ASP A 145 15.79 -11.92 1.28
N ASP A 146 15.61 -13.23 1.48
CA ASP A 146 14.33 -13.87 1.71
C ASP A 146 14.05 -14.11 3.20
N ILE A 147 14.95 -13.67 4.11
CA ILE A 147 14.81 -13.77 5.56
C ILE A 147 14.71 -12.36 6.16
N VAL A 148 13.60 -12.09 6.84
CA VAL A 148 13.35 -10.79 7.49
C VAL A 148 12.93 -11.01 8.92
N ALA A 149 13.71 -10.51 9.87
CA ALA A 149 13.37 -10.53 11.29
C ALA A 149 12.98 -9.14 11.78
N THR A 150 11.94 -9.05 12.61
CA THR A 150 11.52 -7.79 13.23
C THR A 150 12.53 -7.32 14.28
N SER A 151 12.36 -6.10 14.77
CA SER A 151 13.00 -5.65 16.01
C SER A 151 12.56 -6.52 17.20
N LEU A 152 13.41 -6.58 18.22
CA LEU A 152 13.09 -7.22 19.50
C LEU A 152 12.08 -6.37 20.28
N SER A 153 11.03 -7.00 20.80
CA SER A 153 10.07 -6.39 21.74
C SER A 153 10.38 -6.89 23.16
N VAL A 154 10.32 -6.01 24.16
CA VAL A 154 10.58 -6.35 25.55
C VAL A 154 9.51 -5.70 26.42
N SER A 155 8.78 -6.50 27.22
CA SER A 155 7.65 -6.05 28.02
C SER A 155 7.58 -6.79 29.37
N PRO A 156 6.97 -6.21 30.42
CA PRO A 156 6.70 -6.95 31.65
C PRO A 156 5.57 -7.96 31.44
N LYS A 157 5.80 -9.21 31.85
CA LYS A 157 4.78 -10.26 31.92
C LYS A 157 4.18 -10.33 33.30
N THR A 158 2.87 -10.32 33.35
CA THR A 158 2.10 -10.49 34.58
C THR A 158 1.04 -11.57 34.40
N HIS A 159 0.63 -12.19 35.50
CA HIS A 159 -0.44 -13.17 35.55
C HIS A 159 -1.47 -12.72 36.59
N ASN A 160 -2.76 -12.77 36.24
CA ASN A 160 -3.82 -12.47 37.19
C ASN A 160 -4.07 -13.71 38.06
N ASP A 161 -3.92 -13.57 39.37
CA ASP A 161 -4.29 -14.62 40.31
C ASP A 161 -5.83 -14.67 40.43
N PRO A 162 -6.49 -15.76 39.99
CA PRO A 162 -7.94 -15.86 40.00
C PRO A 162 -8.57 -15.92 41.39
N ARG A 163 -7.78 -16.10 42.46
CA ARG A 163 -8.29 -16.12 43.85
C ARG A 163 -8.30 -14.75 44.50
N THR A 164 -7.36 -13.88 44.14
CA THR A 164 -7.19 -12.56 44.76
C THR A 164 -7.50 -11.41 43.80
N ASP A 165 -7.72 -11.70 42.52
CA ASP A 165 -7.88 -10.73 41.42
C ASP A 165 -6.70 -9.75 41.32
N GLU A 166 -5.52 -10.18 41.75
CA GLU A 166 -4.29 -9.39 41.75
C GLU A 166 -3.40 -9.72 40.54
N GLN A 167 -2.78 -8.70 39.97
CA GLN A 167 -1.82 -8.84 38.88
C GLN A 167 -0.41 -9.14 39.43
N VAL A 168 0.00 -10.40 39.36
CA VAL A 168 1.30 -10.89 39.85
C VAL A 168 2.35 -10.80 38.75
N PHE A 169 3.49 -10.17 39.03
CA PHE A 169 4.61 -10.12 38.10
C PHE A 169 5.26 -11.51 37.91
N VAL A 170 5.33 -11.96 36.66
CA VAL A 170 5.90 -13.26 36.27
C VAL A 170 7.36 -13.10 35.88
N GLY A 171 7.69 -12.06 35.11
CA GLY A 171 9.01 -11.80 34.57
C GLY A 171 8.99 -10.76 33.45
N THR A 172 10.10 -10.60 32.77
CA THR A 172 10.21 -9.85 31.51
C THR A 172 10.03 -10.80 30.34
N GLU A 173 9.07 -10.48 29.48
CA GLU A 173 8.81 -11.13 28.20
C GLU A 173 9.64 -10.46 27.10
N VAL A 174 10.20 -11.29 26.23
CA VAL A 174 10.97 -10.86 25.06
C VAL A 174 10.41 -11.58 23.84
N GLU A 175 9.98 -10.81 22.85
CA GLU A 175 9.36 -11.35 21.64
C GLU A 175 10.10 -10.90 20.39
N ARG A 176 10.12 -11.76 19.37
CA ARG A 176 10.59 -11.43 18.03
C ARG A 176 9.86 -12.28 17.00
N SER A 177 9.67 -11.75 15.80
CA SER A 177 9.15 -12.54 14.68
C SER A 177 10.14 -12.57 13.52
N LEU A 178 10.13 -13.68 12.79
CA LEU A 178 10.93 -13.91 11.58
C LEU A 178 10.00 -14.35 10.46
N THR A 179 10.16 -13.72 9.31
CA THR A 179 9.50 -14.11 8.06
C THR A 179 10.55 -14.70 7.12
N ALA A 180 10.24 -15.83 6.49
CA ALA A 180 11.11 -16.45 5.49
C ALA A 180 10.30 -16.81 4.24
N ARG A 181 10.91 -16.69 3.05
CA ARG A 181 10.30 -17.13 1.78
C ARG A 181 11.03 -18.34 1.20
N PHE A 182 10.27 -19.30 0.73
CA PHE A 182 10.72 -20.48 -0.01
C PHE A 182 10.25 -20.37 -1.46
N ASP A 183 11.13 -20.76 -2.39
CA ASP A 183 10.88 -20.83 -3.84
C ASP A 183 10.22 -22.15 -4.28
N ALA A 184 10.08 -23.11 -3.37
CA ALA A 184 9.51 -24.41 -3.65
C ALA A 184 8.77 -24.95 -2.42
N LYS A 185 7.65 -25.63 -2.69
CA LYS A 185 6.83 -26.25 -1.66
C LYS A 185 7.62 -27.33 -0.91
N GLU A 186 8.42 -28.10 -1.62
CA GLU A 186 9.20 -29.21 -1.10
C GLU A 186 10.26 -28.74 -0.08
N LYS A 187 10.84 -27.56 -0.29
CA LYS A 187 11.78 -26.94 0.67
C LYS A 187 11.06 -26.50 1.93
N LEU A 188 9.89 -25.89 1.81
CA LEU A 188 9.05 -25.55 2.96
C LEU A 188 8.66 -26.82 3.75
N GLU A 189 8.17 -27.86 3.07
CA GLU A 189 7.81 -29.13 3.72
C GLU A 189 9.03 -29.77 4.39
N GLY A 190 10.20 -29.71 3.75
CA GLY A 190 11.46 -30.16 4.32
C GLY A 190 11.83 -29.40 5.60
N PHE A 191 11.73 -28.08 5.58
CA PHE A 191 11.95 -27.23 6.75
C PHE A 191 10.98 -27.56 7.89
N LEU A 192 9.69 -27.67 7.59
CA LEU A 192 8.64 -27.95 8.59
C LEU A 192 8.81 -29.34 9.23
N ARG A 193 9.21 -30.37 8.46
CA ARG A 193 9.48 -31.70 9.03
C ARG A 193 10.58 -31.68 10.10
N GLY A 194 11.56 -30.79 9.96
CA GLY A 194 12.64 -30.63 10.91
C GLY A 194 12.35 -29.63 12.03
N LEU A 195 11.26 -28.86 11.94
CA LEU A 195 10.95 -27.79 12.87
C LEU A 195 10.26 -28.32 14.12
N GLN A 196 10.87 -28.07 15.29
CA GLN A 196 10.27 -28.41 16.57
C GLN A 196 9.69 -27.14 17.19
N THR A 197 8.36 -27.05 17.23
CA THR A 197 7.67 -25.98 17.94
C THR A 197 7.77 -26.18 19.45
N SER A 198 7.83 -25.09 20.19
CA SER A 198 7.81 -25.08 21.65
C SER A 198 6.90 -23.95 22.15
N LYS A 199 6.82 -23.76 23.46
CA LYS A 199 6.16 -22.56 24.02
C LYS A 199 6.84 -21.27 23.54
N GLU A 200 8.15 -21.33 23.31
CA GLU A 200 9.02 -20.20 22.98
C GLU A 200 9.22 -20.03 21.46
N LEU A 201 8.71 -20.97 20.65
CA LEU A 201 8.84 -20.97 19.19
C LEU A 201 7.57 -21.54 18.56
N SER A 202 6.87 -20.72 17.79
CA SER A 202 5.66 -21.15 17.08
C SER A 202 5.66 -20.67 15.63
N VAL A 203 5.01 -21.42 14.75
CA VAL A 203 4.70 -20.95 13.39
C VAL A 203 3.33 -20.31 13.45
N SER A 204 3.27 -19.01 13.19
CA SER A 204 2.03 -18.24 13.30
C SER A 204 1.26 -18.16 11.99
N ASP A 205 1.96 -18.22 10.85
CA ASP A 205 1.36 -18.06 9.53
C ASP A 205 2.14 -18.78 8.43
N ILE A 206 1.43 -19.30 7.44
CA ILE A 206 1.98 -19.88 6.21
C ILE A 206 1.10 -19.43 5.04
N THR A 207 1.66 -18.58 4.18
CA THR A 207 0.97 -18.02 3.02
C THR A 207 1.64 -18.41 1.72
N THR A 208 0.86 -18.50 0.65
CA THR A 208 1.37 -18.70 -0.71
C THR A 208 1.48 -17.36 -1.44
N GLU A 209 2.45 -17.24 -2.33
CA GLU A 209 2.79 -16.04 -3.08
C GLU A 209 3.08 -16.36 -4.54
N LEU A 210 2.90 -15.35 -5.39
CA LEU A 210 3.39 -15.37 -6.76
C LEU A 210 4.56 -14.39 -6.88
N SER A 211 5.71 -14.88 -7.32
CA SER A 211 6.95 -14.11 -7.47
C SER A 211 6.77 -12.93 -8.42
N ASP A 212 5.99 -13.13 -9.48
CA ASP A 212 5.65 -12.11 -10.48
C ASP A 212 4.25 -11.48 -10.27
N GLU A 213 3.73 -11.51 -9.03
CA GLU A 213 2.48 -10.84 -8.68
C GLU A 213 2.42 -9.37 -9.13
N PRO A 214 3.48 -8.54 -8.99
CA PRO A 214 3.43 -7.15 -9.43
C PRO A 214 3.16 -6.99 -10.93
N THR A 215 3.70 -7.87 -11.77
CA THR A 215 3.45 -7.85 -13.22
C THR A 215 2.04 -8.32 -13.53
N LEU A 216 1.58 -9.39 -12.87
CA LEU A 216 0.21 -9.86 -13.00
C LEU A 216 -0.81 -8.76 -12.62
N ARG A 217 -0.58 -8.05 -11.51
CA ARG A 217 -1.44 -6.95 -11.07
C ARG A 217 -1.44 -5.78 -12.05
N LYS A 218 -0.28 -5.42 -12.63
CA LYS A 218 -0.23 -4.40 -13.69
C LYS A 218 -1.04 -4.80 -14.91
N ALA A 219 -0.93 -6.06 -15.35
CA ALA A 219 -1.71 -6.58 -16.47
C ALA A 219 -3.23 -6.56 -16.16
N LEU A 220 -3.61 -6.99 -14.95
CA LEU A 220 -5.01 -6.91 -14.49
C LEU A 220 -5.54 -5.49 -14.45
N ARG A 221 -4.72 -4.53 -14.00
CA ARG A 221 -5.10 -3.11 -13.97
C ARG A 221 -5.42 -2.59 -15.37
N VAL A 222 -4.57 -2.88 -16.35
CA VAL A 222 -4.81 -2.49 -17.75
C VAL A 222 -6.11 -3.13 -18.27
N LYS A 223 -6.32 -4.41 -18.00
CA LYS A 223 -7.55 -5.13 -18.39
C LYS A 223 -8.81 -4.58 -17.72
N ALA A 224 -8.72 -4.19 -16.45
CA ALA A 224 -9.82 -3.56 -15.74
C ALA A 224 -10.15 -2.19 -16.37
N ILE A 225 -9.14 -1.37 -16.71
CA ILE A 225 -9.35 -0.09 -17.39
C ILE A 225 -10.01 -0.28 -18.77
N GLU A 226 -9.52 -1.24 -19.57
CA GLU A 226 -10.13 -1.61 -20.87
C GLU A 226 -11.61 -2.00 -20.69
N SER A 227 -11.89 -2.89 -19.73
CA SER A 227 -13.26 -3.31 -19.37
C SER A 227 -14.14 -2.13 -18.98
N THR A 228 -13.59 -1.15 -18.24
CA THR A 228 -14.34 0.04 -17.83
C THR A 228 -14.80 0.84 -19.05
N ARG A 229 -13.90 1.03 -20.02
CA ARG A 229 -14.20 1.75 -21.26
C ARG A 229 -15.19 1.01 -22.14
N GLU A 230 -15.00 -0.30 -22.35
CA GLU A 230 -15.92 -1.12 -23.16
C GLU A 230 -17.35 -1.11 -22.59
N LYS A 231 -17.49 -1.22 -21.26
CA LYS A 231 -18.79 -1.11 -20.58
C LYS A 231 -19.41 0.28 -20.78
N ALA A 232 -18.60 1.32 -20.62
CA ALA A 232 -19.05 2.71 -20.79
C ALA A 232 -19.54 3.00 -22.22
N GLU A 233 -18.79 2.56 -23.24
CA GLU A 233 -19.16 2.69 -24.65
C GLU A 233 -20.45 1.93 -24.97
N THR A 234 -20.56 0.70 -24.48
CA THR A 234 -21.77 -0.13 -24.63
C THR A 234 -23.01 0.55 -24.03
N ILE A 235 -22.89 1.06 -22.81
CA ILE A 235 -23.99 1.75 -22.11
C ILE A 235 -24.38 3.03 -22.85
N ALA A 236 -23.41 3.89 -23.18
CA ALA A 236 -23.68 5.15 -23.87
C ALA A 236 -24.42 4.91 -25.21
N LYS A 237 -23.93 3.96 -26.02
CA LYS A 237 -24.55 3.61 -27.31
C LYS A 237 -25.97 3.07 -27.15
N ALA A 238 -26.23 2.23 -26.15
CA ALA A 238 -27.56 1.69 -25.89
C ALA A 238 -28.59 2.77 -25.52
N TYR A 239 -28.14 3.85 -24.86
CA TYR A 239 -28.96 5.02 -24.56
C TYR A 239 -29.01 6.07 -25.68
N GLY A 240 -28.41 5.79 -26.84
CA GLY A 240 -28.37 6.72 -27.97
C GLY A 240 -27.45 7.94 -27.74
N ALA A 241 -26.52 7.87 -26.79
CA ALA A 241 -25.53 8.90 -26.51
C ALA A 241 -24.14 8.48 -27.04
N ARG A 242 -23.20 9.43 -27.10
CA ARG A 242 -21.78 9.15 -27.37
C ARG A 242 -20.97 9.16 -26.08
N LEU A 243 -20.00 8.26 -25.96
CA LEU A 243 -19.05 8.30 -24.85
C LEU A 243 -18.11 9.51 -25.01
N GLY A 244 -18.08 10.37 -24.00
CA GLY A 244 -17.21 11.54 -23.93
C GLY A 244 -15.91 11.29 -23.16
N ALA A 245 -15.28 12.39 -22.72
CA ALA A 245 -14.01 12.33 -22.00
C ALA A 245 -14.13 11.68 -20.61
N LEU A 246 -13.02 11.09 -20.16
CA LEU A 246 -12.87 10.60 -18.79
C LEU A 246 -12.88 11.79 -17.82
N TYR A 247 -13.78 11.76 -16.85
CA TYR A 247 -13.92 12.80 -15.82
C TYR A 247 -13.14 12.45 -14.55
N SER A 248 -13.31 11.22 -14.04
CA SER A 248 -12.71 10.79 -12.80
C SER A 248 -12.47 9.29 -12.79
N VAL A 249 -11.44 8.85 -12.06
CA VAL A 249 -11.09 7.45 -11.83
C VAL A 249 -10.88 7.24 -10.34
N SER A 250 -11.32 6.11 -9.82
CA SER A 250 -11.15 5.74 -8.42
C SER A 250 -10.91 4.25 -8.27
N ASP A 251 -9.96 3.90 -7.40
CA ASP A 251 -9.72 2.50 -6.97
C ASP A 251 -10.72 2.05 -5.90
N VAL A 252 -11.38 3.00 -5.24
CA VAL A 252 -12.43 2.74 -4.27
C VAL A 252 -13.80 3.03 -4.88
N ALA A 253 -14.80 2.23 -4.51
CA ALA A 253 -16.17 2.50 -4.89
C ALA A 253 -16.55 3.91 -4.38
N PRO A 254 -16.93 4.83 -5.27
CA PRO A 254 -17.28 6.17 -4.84
C PRO A 254 -18.56 6.12 -4.00
N GLN A 255 -18.49 6.72 -2.80
CA GLN A 255 -19.64 6.88 -1.93
C GLN A 255 -20.41 8.13 -2.37
N PHE A 256 -21.57 7.95 -3.00
CA PHE A 256 -22.44 9.07 -3.36
C PHE A 256 -23.43 9.34 -2.24
N GLN A 257 -23.62 10.62 -1.92
CA GLN A 257 -24.60 11.11 -0.93
C GLN A 257 -26.05 11.08 -1.42
N TYR A 258 -26.32 10.51 -2.59
CA TYR A 258 -27.69 10.20 -2.97
C TYR A 258 -28.12 9.00 -2.13
N GLY A 259 -29.31 9.04 -1.51
CA GLY A 259 -29.88 7.97 -0.66
C GLY A 259 -30.06 6.59 -1.32
N ILE A 260 -29.45 6.40 -2.48
CA ILE A 260 -29.10 5.12 -3.08
C ILE A 260 -27.70 4.77 -2.58
N SER A 261 -27.69 4.09 -1.43
CA SER A 261 -26.65 3.09 -1.15
C SER A 261 -26.43 2.26 -2.43
N SER A 262 -25.21 1.76 -2.65
CA SER A 262 -25.05 0.56 -3.46
C SER A 262 -25.87 -0.55 -2.79
N GLY A 263 -27.19 -0.55 -2.98
CA GLY A 263 -28.01 -1.71 -2.81
C GLY A 263 -27.28 -2.78 -3.58
N SER A 264 -26.97 -3.89 -2.89
CA SER A 264 -26.43 -5.11 -3.46
C SER A 264 -26.93 -5.26 -4.89
N TRP A 265 -26.12 -4.84 -5.86
CA TRP A 265 -26.37 -5.18 -7.25
C TRP A 265 -26.24 -6.69 -7.23
N PRO A 266 -27.30 -7.45 -7.54
CA PRO A 266 -27.09 -8.85 -7.84
C PRO A 266 -26.03 -8.80 -8.95
N ALA A 267 -24.85 -9.36 -8.69
CA ALA A 267 -23.99 -9.74 -9.79
C ALA A 267 -24.92 -10.57 -10.67
N GLY A 268 -25.32 -10.02 -11.80
CA GLY A 268 -26.35 -10.60 -12.66
C GLY A 268 -25.78 -11.82 -13.33
N PHE A 269 -25.66 -12.90 -12.55
CA PHE A 269 -25.83 -14.32 -12.84
C PHE A 269 -26.01 -15.05 -11.48
N GLU A 270 -26.92 -14.57 -10.63
CA GLU A 270 -27.53 -15.42 -9.60
C GLU A 270 -28.57 -16.31 -10.28
N TRP A 271 -28.21 -17.58 -10.49
CA TRP A 271 -29.16 -18.60 -10.89
C TRP A 271 -30.16 -18.83 -9.74
N TYR A 272 -31.33 -18.20 -9.83
CA TYR A 272 -32.49 -18.67 -9.07
C TYR A 272 -32.79 -20.11 -9.51
N ALA A 273 -32.50 -21.05 -8.62
CA ALA A 273 -33.15 -22.34 -8.58
C ALA A 273 -34.63 -22.13 -8.20
N GLY A 274 -35.41 -21.65 -9.17
CA GLY A 274 -36.86 -21.49 -9.10
C GLY A 274 -37.45 -22.14 -10.33
N ARG A 275 -37.85 -23.40 -10.15
CA ARG A 275 -38.43 -24.32 -11.12
C ARG A 275 -39.56 -23.67 -11.95
N GLN A 276 -39.32 -23.35 -13.22
CA GLN A 276 -40.24 -23.52 -14.36
C GLN A 276 -39.54 -23.18 -15.69
N GLU A 277 -39.17 -24.25 -16.41
CA GLU A 277 -39.23 -24.48 -17.87
C GLU A 277 -39.32 -23.23 -18.79
N LEU A 278 -38.47 -23.02 -19.80
CA LEU A 278 -38.29 -23.88 -20.98
C LEU A 278 -36.99 -23.55 -21.74
N GLY A 279 -36.35 -24.58 -22.33
CA GLY A 279 -35.55 -24.44 -23.55
C GLY A 279 -34.02 -24.28 -23.43
N ARG A 280 -33.32 -25.16 -22.71
CA ARG A 280 -31.85 -25.30 -22.85
C ARG A 280 -31.53 -26.46 -23.80
N VAL A 281 -30.91 -26.17 -24.95
CA VAL A 281 -30.21 -27.20 -25.73
C VAL A 281 -28.99 -27.63 -24.95
N GLU A 282 -29.00 -28.89 -24.54
CA GLU A 282 -27.96 -29.56 -23.77
C GLU A 282 -26.98 -30.24 -24.73
N VAL A 283 -25.73 -29.76 -24.78
CA VAL A 283 -24.61 -30.55 -25.31
C VAL A 283 -23.97 -31.24 -24.12
N THR A 284 -24.17 -32.55 -24.07
CA THR A 284 -23.85 -33.44 -22.96
C THR A 284 -22.34 -33.60 -22.84
N GLY A 285 -21.82 -33.42 -21.62
CA GLY A 285 -20.39 -33.59 -21.32
C GLY A 285 -20.12 -33.63 -19.83
N SER A 286 -20.55 -34.72 -19.20
CA SER A 286 -19.92 -35.34 -18.02
C SER A 286 -19.76 -34.54 -16.71
N ARG A 287 -20.61 -34.94 -15.76
CA ARG A 287 -20.68 -34.62 -14.32
C ARG A 287 -19.33 -34.69 -13.59
N ILE A 288 -19.08 -33.74 -12.68
CA ILE A 288 -18.55 -34.05 -11.33
C ILE A 288 -19.34 -33.24 -10.30
N ARG A 289 -19.87 -33.97 -9.32
CA ARG A 289 -20.67 -33.53 -8.16
C ARG A 289 -19.72 -32.97 -7.10
N GLY A 290 -19.77 -31.67 -6.82
CA GLY A 290 -19.01 -31.05 -5.73
C GLY A 290 -19.71 -31.25 -4.39
N SER A 291 -19.38 -32.34 -3.70
CA SER A 291 -19.71 -32.58 -2.31
C SER A 291 -18.68 -31.95 -1.38
N GLY A 292 -19.15 -31.33 -0.29
CA GLY A 292 -18.43 -31.31 0.98
C GLY A 292 -17.33 -30.27 1.12
N MET A 293 -17.66 -29.21 1.87
CA MET A 293 -16.68 -28.41 2.59
C MET A 293 -16.01 -29.34 3.62
N GLN A 294 -14.82 -29.83 3.29
CA GLN A 294 -13.89 -30.44 4.23
C GLN A 294 -12.57 -29.67 4.13
N SER A 295 -12.30 -28.85 5.15
CA SER A 295 -10.96 -28.36 5.44
C SER A 295 -10.14 -29.56 5.91
N THR A 296 -9.47 -30.23 4.97
CA THR A 296 -8.46 -31.23 5.27
C THR A 296 -7.21 -30.94 4.43
N THR A 297 -6.17 -30.52 5.14
CA THR A 297 -4.79 -30.99 4.96
C THR A 297 -4.35 -31.28 3.52
N ALA A 298 -4.12 -30.24 2.75
CA ALA A 298 -3.05 -30.24 1.77
C ALA A 298 -2.67 -28.79 1.49
N LEU A 299 -1.37 -28.48 1.53
CA LEU A 299 -0.81 -27.38 0.75
C LEU A 299 -0.97 -27.74 -0.75
N GLN A 300 -2.18 -28.00 -1.23
CA GLN A 300 -2.46 -28.15 -2.64
C GLN A 300 -2.34 -26.74 -3.21
N SER A 301 -1.31 -26.54 -4.02
CA SER A 301 -1.13 -25.38 -4.89
C SER A 301 -2.25 -25.35 -5.93
N GLY A 302 -3.48 -25.12 -5.45
CA GLY A 302 -4.59 -24.74 -6.30
C GLY A 302 -4.34 -23.35 -6.86
N TYR A 303 -5.07 -23.00 -7.91
CA TYR A 303 -5.02 -21.65 -8.46
C TYR A 303 -5.47 -20.63 -7.42
N VAL A 304 -4.69 -19.56 -7.24
CA VAL A 304 -5.13 -18.35 -6.55
C VAL A 304 -5.73 -17.40 -7.57
N THR A 305 -6.88 -16.81 -7.25
CA THR A 305 -7.54 -15.84 -8.12
C THR A 305 -7.15 -14.43 -7.70
N TYR A 306 -6.56 -13.70 -8.63
CA TYR A 306 -6.22 -12.29 -8.51
C TYR A 306 -7.30 -11.47 -9.22
N THR A 307 -7.86 -10.50 -8.51
CA THR A 307 -8.89 -9.60 -9.05
C THR A 307 -8.42 -8.15 -8.94
N ASP A 308 -8.82 -7.34 -9.90
CA ASP A 308 -8.65 -5.89 -9.86
C ASP A 308 -9.95 -5.22 -10.32
N ARG A 309 -10.27 -4.09 -9.72
CA ARG A 309 -11.48 -3.33 -10.02
C ARG A 309 -11.14 -1.84 -10.02
N ILE A 310 -11.68 -1.15 -11.00
CA ILE A 310 -11.52 0.30 -11.12
C ILE A 310 -12.85 0.94 -11.49
N TYR A 311 -13.14 2.08 -10.87
CA TYR A 311 -14.33 2.86 -11.12
C TYR A 311 -13.95 4.06 -11.99
N ALA A 312 -14.76 4.35 -13.00
CA ALA A 312 -14.57 5.53 -13.82
C ALA A 312 -15.89 6.24 -14.06
N VAL A 313 -15.81 7.57 -14.09
CA VAL A 313 -16.87 8.45 -14.54
C VAL A 313 -16.48 8.99 -15.91
N PHE A 314 -17.31 8.74 -16.91
CA PHE A 314 -17.17 9.33 -18.24
C PHE A 314 -18.26 10.34 -18.48
N LEU A 315 -17.93 11.44 -19.13
CA LEU A 315 -18.93 12.39 -19.63
C LEU A 315 -19.66 11.76 -20.81
N LEU A 316 -20.90 12.19 -21.05
CA LEU A 316 -21.64 11.86 -22.27
C LEU A 316 -21.61 13.05 -23.22
N ALA A 317 -21.50 12.76 -24.51
CA ALA A 317 -21.62 13.71 -25.59
C ALA A 317 -22.91 13.43 -26.39
N ASP A 318 -23.44 14.47 -27.03
CA ASP A 318 -24.61 14.41 -27.91
C ASP A 318 -24.30 13.72 -29.26
#